data_AF-B4N167-F1
#
_entry.id   AF-B4N167-F1
#
_cell.length_a   1.000
_cell.length_b   1.000
_cell.length_c   1.000
_cell.angle_alpha   90.00
_cell.angle_beta   90.00
_cell.angle_gamma   90.00
#
_symmetry.space_group_name_H-M   'P 1'
#
loop_
_entity.id
_entity.type
_entity.pdbx_description
1 polymer ?
#
loop_
_entity_poly.entity_id
_entity_poly.type
_entity_poly.pdbx_seq_one_letter_code
_entity_poly.pdbx_strand_id
1 'polypeptide(L)'
;MKDNDIVNLGGNISISSMWEVEPTDRAEVHIAAYHWEVADWQPTIYNMIIPDLCQAVQDPKNYWYIYFGQYIINKDELKEKCFNVIGTKYYLEAYDVRFNISSNGLPFNGRYKVEFKIDVYGNDYTKRAISACFMATGHFLKK
;
A
#
# COMPACT_ATOMS: atom_id res chain seq x y z
N MET A 1 -11.26 15.10 -21.94
CA MET A 1 -10.90 14.00 -21.00
C MET A 1 -9.51 13.55 -21.41
N LYS A 2 -8.46 13.75 -20.61
CA LYS A 2 -7.06 13.52 -21.02
C LYS A 2 -6.53 12.18 -20.47
N ASP A 3 -5.69 11.50 -21.24
CA ASP A 3 -4.98 10.24 -20.90
C ASP A 3 -4.01 10.34 -19.70
N ASN A 4 -3.86 11.50 -19.07
CA ASN A 4 -2.82 11.76 -18.07
C ASN A 4 -3.12 11.23 -16.65
N ASP A 5 -4.29 10.64 -16.41
CA ASP A 5 -4.70 10.14 -15.08
C ASP A 5 -4.52 8.62 -14.91
N ILE A 6 -3.81 7.97 -15.84
CA ILE A 6 -3.61 6.52 -15.88
C ILE A 6 -2.16 6.20 -15.54
N VAL A 7 -1.95 5.35 -14.54
CA VAL A 7 -0.63 4.80 -14.22
C VAL A 7 -0.62 3.34 -14.67
N ASN A 8 0.26 3.01 -15.61
CA ASN A 8 0.48 1.62 -15.99
C ASN A 8 1.38 0.94 -14.93
N LEU A 9 0.87 -0.12 -14.31
CA LEU A 9 1.59 -0.93 -13.34
C LEU A 9 1.74 -2.34 -13.86
N GLY A 10 2.90 -2.93 -13.62
CA GLY A 10 3.21 -4.31 -13.97
C GLY A 10 4.62 -4.65 -13.52
N GLY A 11 4.93 -5.95 -13.42
CA GLY A 11 6.27 -6.40 -13.05
C GLY A 11 6.25 -7.51 -12.02
N ASN A 12 7.33 -7.59 -11.24
CA ASN A 12 7.48 -8.59 -10.20
C ASN A 12 7.83 -7.97 -8.85
N ILE A 13 7.38 -8.62 -7.78
CA ILE A 13 7.70 -8.27 -6.40
C ILE A 13 8.39 -9.48 -5.80
N SER A 14 9.53 -9.27 -5.16
CA SER A 14 10.27 -10.34 -4.49
C SER A 14 10.41 -10.02 -3.01
N ILE A 15 10.08 -10.97 -2.14
CA ILE A 15 10.27 -10.82 -0.70
C ILE A 15 11.76 -11.01 -0.36
N SER A 16 12.39 -9.93 0.07
CA SER A 16 13.82 -9.86 0.39
C SER A 16 14.14 -10.53 1.72
N SER A 17 15.39 -10.96 1.89
CA SER A 17 15.91 -11.51 3.14
C SER A 17 15.95 -10.50 4.30
N MET A 18 15.77 -9.20 4.03
CA MET A 18 15.64 -8.19 5.09
C MET A 18 14.25 -8.21 5.76
N TRP A 19 13.30 -8.96 5.21
CA TRP A 19 11.93 -9.10 5.70
C TRP A 19 11.74 -10.46 6.40
N GLU A 20 12.48 -10.68 7.50
CA GLU A 20 12.46 -11.92 8.28
C GLU A 20 11.25 -11.98 9.22
N VAL A 21 10.08 -12.16 8.66
CA VAL A 21 8.83 -12.27 9.42
C VAL A 21 8.43 -13.75 9.59
N GLU A 22 7.80 -14.09 10.71
CA GLU A 22 7.27 -15.44 10.87
C GLU A 22 6.02 -15.62 9.99
N PRO A 23 5.73 -16.84 9.49
CA PRO A 23 4.55 -17.09 8.66
C PRO A 23 3.23 -16.68 9.34
N THR A 24 3.17 -16.79 10.67
CA THR A 24 2.00 -16.42 11.47
C THR A 24 1.94 -14.94 11.85
N ASP A 25 3.00 -14.17 11.56
CA ASP A 25 3.00 -12.75 11.88
C ASP A 25 2.05 -11.98 10.96
N ARG A 26 1.46 -10.91 11.51
CA ARG A 26 0.56 -10.01 10.80
C ARG A 26 1.27 -8.71 10.47
N ALA A 27 1.19 -8.30 9.20
CA ALA A 27 1.67 -6.99 8.77
C ALA A 27 0.56 -5.95 8.87
N GLU A 28 0.74 -4.95 9.73
CA GLU A 28 -0.12 -3.77 9.86
C GLU A 28 0.48 -2.61 9.06
N VAL A 29 -0.33 -1.94 8.25
CA VAL A 29 0.11 -0.80 7.44
C VAL A 29 -0.52 0.48 7.93
N HIS A 30 0.32 1.45 8.28
CA HIS A 30 -0.08 2.83 8.55
C HIS A 30 0.21 3.68 7.34
N ILE A 31 -0.78 4.47 6.94
CA ILE A 31 -0.70 5.39 5.82
C ILE A 31 -1.02 6.76 6.33
N ALA A 32 -0.10 7.69 6.13
CA ALA A 32 -0.29 9.08 6.50
C ALA A 32 -0.02 9.99 5.30
N ALA A 33 -0.97 10.85 4.98
CA ALA A 33 -0.80 11.84 3.94
C ALA A 33 -0.50 13.22 4.53
N TYR A 34 0.43 13.91 3.89
CA TYR A 34 0.91 15.24 4.25
C TYR A 34 0.74 16.17 3.05
N HIS A 35 0.28 17.39 3.30
CA HIS A 35 0.21 18.46 2.33
C HIS A 35 1.41 19.40 2.49
N TRP A 36 2.01 19.84 1.40
CA TRP A 36 3.12 20.79 1.44
C TRP A 36 2.61 22.20 1.65
N GLU A 37 2.98 22.81 2.78
CA GLU A 37 2.70 24.20 3.10
C GLU A 37 4.02 24.89 3.44
N VAL A 38 4.29 26.04 2.83
CA VAL A 38 5.44 26.95 3.08
C VAL A 38 6.64 26.27 3.77
N ALA A 39 7.40 25.51 2.98
CA ALA A 39 8.64 24.83 3.37
C ALA A 39 8.52 23.64 4.34
N ASP A 40 7.31 23.16 4.67
CA ASP A 40 7.11 22.00 5.54
C ASP A 40 5.94 21.09 5.12
N TRP A 41 5.95 19.86 5.62
CA TRP A 41 4.91 18.86 5.41
C TRP A 41 3.89 18.90 6.55
N GLN A 42 2.70 19.43 6.27
CA GLN A 42 1.62 19.48 7.26
C GLN A 42 0.79 18.20 7.23
N PRO A 43 0.54 17.56 8.39
CA PRO A 43 -0.28 16.36 8.44
C PRO A 43 -1.71 16.67 7.99
N THR A 44 -2.32 15.74 7.27
CA THR A 44 -3.72 15.87 6.83
C THR A 44 -4.62 14.96 7.67
N ILE A 45 -5.93 15.10 7.46
CA ILE A 45 -6.92 14.18 8.03
C ILE A 45 -6.93 12.81 7.34
N TYR A 46 -6.21 12.66 6.22
CA TYR A 46 -6.17 11.44 5.44
C TYR A 46 -5.11 10.49 6.01
N ASN A 47 -5.50 9.77 7.05
CA ASN A 47 -4.72 8.70 7.64
C ASN A 47 -5.53 7.39 7.59
N MET A 48 -4.87 6.28 7.30
CA MET A 48 -5.49 4.96 7.21
C MET A 48 -4.62 3.94 7.94
N ILE A 49 -5.28 3.01 8.64
CA ILE A 49 -4.63 1.84 9.21
C ILE A 49 -5.25 0.61 8.57
N ILE A 50 -4.39 -0.27 8.07
CA ILE A 50 -4.77 -1.59 7.57
C ILE A 50 -4.21 -2.60 8.57
N PRO A 51 -5.05 -3.15 9.47
CA PRO A 51 -4.57 -4.04 10.54
C PRO A 51 -3.91 -5.31 10.02
N ASP A 52 -4.35 -5.77 8.86
CA ASP A 52 -3.87 -6.98 8.20
C ASP A 52 -3.75 -6.76 6.68
N LEU A 53 -2.51 -6.58 6.21
CA LEU A 53 -2.24 -6.41 4.79
C LEU A 53 -2.62 -7.66 3.99
N CYS A 54 -2.36 -8.85 4.54
CA CYS A 54 -2.61 -10.13 3.88
C CYS A 54 -4.09 -10.34 3.61
N GLN A 55 -4.93 -10.02 4.59
CA GLN A 55 -6.37 -10.04 4.43
C GLN A 55 -6.84 -8.97 3.44
N ALA A 56 -6.30 -7.74 3.54
CA ALA A 56 -6.74 -6.61 2.71
C ALA A 56 -6.47 -6.82 1.22
N VAL A 57 -5.35 -7.42 0.83
CA VAL A 57 -5.04 -7.70 -0.59
C VAL A 57 -5.79 -8.90 -1.14
N GLN A 58 -6.54 -9.64 -0.32
CA GLN A 58 -7.30 -10.82 -0.74
C GLN A 58 -8.82 -10.62 -0.66
N ASP A 59 -9.30 -9.63 0.10
CA ASP A 59 -10.72 -9.30 0.23
C ASP A 59 -11.23 -8.46 -0.96
N PRO A 60 -12.13 -9.00 -1.82
CA PRO A 60 -12.67 -8.27 -2.97
C PRO A 60 -13.37 -6.95 -2.65
N LYS A 61 -13.79 -6.74 -1.39
CA LYS A 61 -14.44 -5.51 -0.95
C LYS A 61 -13.44 -4.43 -0.52
N ASN A 62 -12.17 -4.79 -0.36
CA ASN A 62 -11.13 -3.89 0.12
C ASN A 62 -10.45 -3.14 -1.03
N TYR A 63 -10.14 -1.86 -0.83
CA TYR A 63 -9.42 -1.05 -1.81
C TYR A 63 -8.07 -1.65 -2.22
N TRP A 64 -7.37 -2.33 -1.32
CA TRP A 64 -6.09 -2.99 -1.61
C TRP A 64 -6.22 -4.15 -2.57
N TYR A 65 -7.32 -4.91 -2.51
CA TYR A 65 -7.63 -5.90 -3.53
C TYR A 65 -7.94 -5.23 -4.87
N ILE A 66 -8.82 -4.22 -4.86
CA ILE A 66 -9.28 -3.53 -6.07
C ILE A 66 -8.12 -2.84 -6.81
N TYR A 67 -7.15 -2.24 -6.11
CA TYR A 67 -6.05 -1.54 -6.77
C TYR A 67 -4.79 -2.38 -6.98
N PHE A 68 -4.64 -3.51 -6.28
CA PHE A 68 -3.40 -4.27 -6.29
C PHE A 68 -3.62 -5.79 -6.28
N GLY A 69 -4.29 -6.32 -5.26
CA GLY A 69 -4.41 -7.77 -5.04
C GLY A 69 -5.05 -8.55 -6.19
N GLN A 70 -6.02 -7.96 -6.90
CA GLN A 70 -6.69 -8.64 -8.01
C GLN A 70 -5.78 -8.89 -9.22
N TYR A 71 -4.70 -8.12 -9.37
CA TYR A 71 -3.76 -8.15 -10.49
C TYR A 71 -2.53 -9.04 -10.25
N ILE A 72 -2.44 -9.67 -9.08
CA ILE A 72 -1.44 -10.70 -8.81
C ILE A 72 -1.83 -11.97 -9.56
N ILE A 73 -0.93 -12.49 -10.39
CA ILE A 73 -1.14 -13.67 -11.23
C ILE A 73 -1.16 -14.95 -10.38
N ASN A 74 -0.17 -15.13 -9.51
CA ASN A 74 -0.02 -16.29 -8.64
C ASN A 74 -0.80 -16.15 -7.33
N LYS A 75 -2.13 -16.07 -7.44
CA LYS A 75 -3.06 -15.86 -6.30
C LYS A 75 -3.01 -16.97 -5.26
N ASP A 76 -2.75 -18.21 -5.66
CA ASP A 76 -2.70 -19.32 -4.71
C ASP A 76 -1.46 -19.23 -3.80
N GLU A 77 -0.35 -18.74 -4.34
CA GLU A 77 0.84 -18.44 -3.54
C GLU A 77 0.60 -17.27 -2.59
N LEU A 78 -0.16 -16.25 -3.02
CA LEU A 78 -0.56 -15.14 -2.15
C LEU A 78 -1.45 -15.61 -0.99
N LYS A 79 -2.38 -16.52 -1.26
CA LYS A 79 -3.26 -17.09 -0.22
C LYS A 79 -2.50 -17.92 0.80
N GLU A 80 -1.52 -18.70 0.35
CA GLU A 80 -0.78 -19.62 1.23
C GLU A 80 0.33 -18.89 2.00
N LYS A 81 1.13 -18.08 1.31
CA LYS A 81 2.38 -17.53 1.85
C LYS A 81 2.28 -16.07 2.27
N CYS A 82 1.37 -15.33 1.63
CA CYS A 82 1.33 -13.88 1.68
C CYS A 82 2.75 -13.25 1.54
N PHE A 83 2.99 -12.07 2.10
CA PHE A 83 4.29 -11.41 2.05
C PHE A 83 5.23 -11.86 3.18
N ASN A 84 4.96 -13.04 3.78
CA ASN A 84 5.68 -13.50 4.97
C ASN A 84 6.81 -14.49 4.65
N VAL A 85 6.79 -15.13 3.49
CA VAL A 85 7.79 -16.14 3.14
C VAL A 85 8.89 -15.55 2.26
N ILE A 86 10.12 -15.52 2.78
CA ILE A 86 11.31 -15.04 2.08
C ILE A 86 11.49 -15.77 0.75
N GLY A 87 11.89 -15.04 -0.29
CA GLY A 87 12.14 -15.58 -1.63
C GLY A 87 10.87 -15.80 -2.46
N THR A 88 9.68 -15.61 -1.89
CA THR A 88 8.43 -15.62 -2.64
C THR A 88 8.42 -14.51 -3.67
N LYS A 89 7.97 -14.83 -4.89
CA LYS A 89 7.88 -13.89 -6.01
C LYS A 89 6.43 -13.75 -6.44
N TYR A 90 5.94 -12.51 -6.45
CA TYR A 90 4.62 -12.18 -6.98
C TYR A 90 4.76 -11.55 -8.35
N TYR A 91 3.90 -11.96 -9.27
CA TYR A 91 3.88 -11.42 -10.63
C TYR A 91 2.62 -10.60 -10.79
N LEU A 92 2.77 -9.33 -11.17
CA LEU A 92 1.66 -8.47 -11.52
C LEU A 92 1.48 -8.48 -13.03
N GLU A 93 0.25 -8.75 -13.47
CA GLU A 93 -0.14 -8.49 -14.86
C GLU A 93 -0.03 -6.99 -15.14
N ALA A 94 0.13 -6.59 -16.41
CA ALA A 94 0.17 -5.19 -16.75
C ALA A 94 -1.26 -4.63 -16.74
N TYR A 95 -1.51 -3.58 -15.94
CA TYR A 95 -2.83 -2.98 -15.79
C TYR A 95 -2.76 -1.48 -15.58
N ASP A 96 -3.87 -0.83 -15.93
CA ASP A 96 -4.02 0.62 -15.83
C ASP A 96 -4.72 0.98 -14.53
N VAL A 97 -4.00 1.65 -13.63
CA VAL A 97 -4.57 2.18 -12.39
C VAL A 97 -5.13 3.56 -12.62
N ARG A 98 -6.39 3.71 -12.23
CA ARG A 98 -7.09 4.99 -12.13
C ARG A 98 -7.46 5.21 -10.67
N PHE A 99 -6.67 6.03 -9.97
CA PHE A 99 -6.94 6.36 -8.57
C PHE A 99 -8.17 7.28 -8.47
N ASN A 100 -9.33 6.69 -8.23
CA ASN A 100 -10.56 7.41 -7.97
C ASN A 100 -10.73 7.58 -6.46
N ILE A 101 -10.11 8.61 -5.90
CA ILE A 101 -10.26 8.97 -4.49
C ILE A 101 -11.36 10.04 -4.40
N SER A 102 -12.57 9.63 -4.01
CA SER A 102 -13.64 10.56 -3.63
C SER A 102 -13.55 10.84 -2.14
N SER A 103 -13.24 12.06 -1.74
CA SER A 103 -13.39 12.50 -0.35
C SER A 103 -14.57 13.46 -0.23
N ASN A 104 -15.39 13.28 0.81
CA ASN A 104 -16.44 14.24 1.19
C ASN A 104 -15.84 15.44 1.97
N GLY A 105 -14.52 15.60 1.96
CA GLY A 105 -13.76 16.52 2.80
C GLY A 105 -13.04 17.60 1.98
N LEU A 106 -11.83 17.96 2.40
CA LEU A 106 -11.04 19.00 1.75
C LEU A 106 -10.60 18.56 0.34
N PRO A 107 -10.80 19.39 -0.70
CA PRO A 107 -10.38 19.05 -2.05
C PRO A 107 -8.86 18.84 -2.10
N PHE A 108 -8.42 17.75 -2.71
CA PHE A 108 -7.00 17.50 -2.94
C PHE A 108 -6.46 18.50 -3.98
N ASN A 109 -5.52 19.35 -3.59
CA ASN A 109 -4.81 20.24 -4.51
C ASN A 109 -3.37 20.46 -4.06
N GLY A 110 -2.46 20.68 -5.01
CA GLY A 110 -1.06 20.95 -4.67
C GLY A 110 -0.26 19.69 -4.38
N ARG A 111 0.84 19.84 -3.63
CA ARG A 111 1.85 18.78 -3.46
C ARG A 111 1.56 17.97 -2.22
N TYR A 112 1.54 16.65 -2.37
CA TYR A 112 1.36 15.71 -1.28
C TYR A 112 2.53 14.76 -1.16
N LYS A 113 2.77 14.31 0.06
CA LYS A 113 3.58 13.14 0.39
C LYS A 113 2.67 12.14 1.09
N VAL A 114 2.77 10.87 0.72
CA VAL A 114 2.12 9.76 1.40
C VAL A 114 3.21 8.86 1.95
N GLU A 115 3.20 8.65 3.26
CA GLU A 115 4.10 7.74 3.95
C GLU A 115 3.35 6.44 4.23
N PHE A 116 4.00 5.33 3.87
CA PHE A 116 3.54 3.97 4.14
C PHE A 116 4.52 3.35 5.12
N LYS A 117 4.01 2.93 6.28
CA LYS A 117 4.79 2.25 7.30
C LYS A 117 4.17 0.89 7.57
N ILE A 118 4.93 -0.16 7.37
CA ILE A 118 4.52 -1.54 7.60
C ILE A 118 5.21 -2.01 8.88
N ASP A 119 4.42 -2.22 9.92
CA ASP A 119 4.87 -2.78 11.19
C ASP A 119 4.39 -4.24 11.30
N VAL A 120 5.24 -5.12 11.82
CA VAL A 120 4.95 -6.55 11.92
C VAL A 120 4.63 -6.91 13.36
N TYR A 121 3.58 -7.69 13.56
CA TYR A 121 3.10 -8.10 14.88
C TYR A 121 2.99 -9.63 14.96
N GLY A 122 3.46 -10.20 16.08
CA GLY A 122 3.22 -11.59 16.40
C GLY A 122 1.77 -11.87 16.79
N ASN A 123 1.42 -13.16 16.89
CA ASN A 123 0.12 -13.61 17.37
C ASN A 123 -0.23 -13.15 18.80
N ASP A 124 0.79 -12.87 19.60
CA ASP A 124 0.67 -12.31 20.94
C ASP A 124 0.55 -10.77 20.96
N TYR A 125 0.33 -10.15 19.78
CA TYR A 125 0.29 -8.70 19.56
C TYR A 125 1.60 -7.98 19.92
N THR A 126 2.71 -8.71 20.08
CA THR A 126 4.02 -8.09 20.27
C THR A 126 4.53 -7.54 18.95
N LYS A 127 4.93 -6.27 18.96
CA LYS A 127 5.54 -5.65 17.79
C LYS A 127 6.95 -6.21 17.58
N ARG A 128 7.23 -6.70 16.37
CA ARG A 128 8.58 -7.13 15.95
C ARG A 128 9.48 -5.92 15.70
N ALA A 129 10.80 -6.13 15.77
CA ALA A 129 11.78 -5.08 15.47
C ALA A 129 11.88 -4.73 13.97
N ILE A 130 11.20 -5.49 13.11
CA ILE A 130 11.20 -5.33 11.66
C ILE A 130 10.07 -4.38 11.26
N SER A 131 10.41 -3.39 10.44
CA SER A 131 9.48 -2.40 9.91
C SER A 131 9.98 -1.97 8.53
N ALA A 132 9.07 -1.76 7.59
CA ALA A 132 9.37 -1.17 6.29
C ALA A 132 8.69 0.19 6.19
N CYS A 133 9.42 1.18 5.65
CA CYS A 133 8.85 2.50 5.39
C CYS A 133 9.21 2.93 3.98
N PHE A 134 8.21 3.39 3.24
CA PHE A 134 8.42 4.03 1.95
C PHE A 134 7.50 5.24 1.82
N MET A 135 7.91 6.18 0.97
CA MET A 135 7.16 7.40 0.73
C MET A 135 6.97 7.61 -0.76
N ALA A 136 5.78 8.08 -1.13
CA ALA A 136 5.49 8.59 -2.46
C ALA A 136 5.21 10.08 -2.37
N THR A 137 5.72 10.86 -3.33
CA THR A 137 5.37 12.28 -3.46
C THR A 137 4.69 12.52 -4.80
N GLY A 138 3.71 13.41 -4.83
CA GLY A 138 2.93 13.69 -6.02
C GLY A 138 2.27 15.05 -5.98
N HIS A 139 1.66 15.44 -7.10
CA HIS A 139 0.86 16.66 -7.21
C HIS A 139 -0.56 16.29 -7.62
N PHE A 140 -1.53 16.73 -6.82
CA PHE A 140 -2.94 16.66 -7.17
C PHE A 140 -3.33 17.90 -7.95
N LEU A 141 -3.82 17.68 -9.17
CA LEU A 141 -4.38 18.73 -10.00
C LEU A 141 -5.87 18.86 -9.68
N LYS A 142 -6.31 20.07 -9.35
CA LYS A 142 -7.72 20.38 -9.15
C LYS A 142 -8.46 20.13 -10.48
N LYS A 143 -9.46 19.24 -10.46
CA LYS A 143 -10.44 19.11 -11.55
C LYS A 143 -11.50 20.19 -11.44
#